data_AF-A0A427A232-F1
#
_entry.id   AF-A0A427A232-F1
#
_cell.length_a   1.000
_cell.length_b   1.000
_cell.length_c   1.000
_cell.angle_alpha   90.00
_cell.angle_beta   90.00
_cell.angle_gamma   90.00
#
_symmetry.space_group_name_H-M   'P 1'
#
loop_
_entity.id
_entity.type
_entity.pdbx_description
1 polymer ?
#
loop_
_entity_poly.entity_id
_entity_poly.type
_entity_poly.pdbx_seq_one_letter_code
_entity_poly.pdbx_strand_id
1 'polypeptide(L)'
;MPRLPDPVAVPGCLPIDWKDLPELVKDRTTEGYRSLLQHLKRYEKAEGILVNSFREMKPEAAVVLKEKRPGRPPVHLVGPLVQTGRPSSSSSPEESLCLKWLDEQPDASVLYISFGSLGVLSRDQMKEMALGLRRAAIGSFGWSENRRTTASSEAAKTTLRATCLKEEQRMNALMLAEGRKVALRAKEDDDGVVRREQIAAAVRELMEGEEGRVARAKVRQLQEAAAAKAMVKKQILAMPSTR
;
A
#
# COMPACT_ATOMS: atom_id res chain seq x y z
N MET A 1 -3.79 29.66 -11.33
CA MET A 1 -2.97 29.11 -10.22
C MET A 1 -1.66 28.63 -10.82
N PRO A 2 -0.48 29.05 -10.32
CA PRO A 2 0.80 28.56 -10.85
C PRO A 2 0.92 27.05 -10.65
N ARG A 3 1.61 26.37 -11.57
CA ARG A 3 1.96 24.95 -11.43
C ARG A 3 2.93 24.79 -10.26
N LEU A 4 2.76 23.71 -9.49
CA LEU A 4 3.73 23.34 -8.46
C LEU A 4 5.06 22.96 -9.13
N PRO A 5 6.21 23.12 -8.44
CA PRO A 5 7.47 22.57 -8.92
C PRO A 5 7.36 21.05 -9.10
N ASP A 6 8.07 20.51 -10.08
CA ASP A 6 8.15 19.07 -10.37
C ASP A 6 9.63 18.65 -10.35
N PRO A 7 10.06 17.75 -9.44
CA PRO A 7 9.24 17.07 -8.44
C PRO A 7 8.79 17.96 -7.27
N VAL A 8 7.66 17.60 -6.64
CA VAL A 8 7.13 18.29 -5.46
C VAL A 8 7.93 17.89 -4.23
N ALA A 9 8.56 18.87 -3.57
CA ALA A 9 9.28 18.65 -2.32
C ALA A 9 8.32 18.70 -1.11
N VAL A 10 8.28 17.61 -0.34
CA VAL A 10 7.55 17.54 0.93
C VAL A 10 8.55 17.27 2.07
N PRO A 11 8.59 18.11 3.13
CA PRO A 11 9.54 17.92 4.22
C PRO A 11 9.44 16.52 4.87
N GLY A 12 10.58 15.85 5.01
CA GLY A 12 10.66 14.49 5.56
C GLY A 12 10.23 13.37 4.61
N CYS A 13 10.00 13.67 3.33
CA CYS A 13 9.67 12.71 2.28
C CYS A 13 10.66 12.81 1.12
N LEU A 14 10.71 11.76 0.30
CA LEU A 14 11.33 11.85 -1.02
C LEU A 14 10.57 12.86 -1.89
N PRO A 15 11.26 13.57 -2.82
CA PRO A 15 10.58 14.36 -3.84
C PRO A 15 9.59 13.50 -4.62
N ILE A 16 8.39 14.03 -4.88
CA ILE A 16 7.30 13.28 -5.53
C ILE A 16 7.09 13.84 -6.92
N ASP A 17 7.36 13.02 -7.94
CA ASP A 17 7.08 13.37 -9.34
C ASP A 17 5.58 13.62 -9.55
N TRP A 18 5.25 14.51 -10.49
CA TRP A 18 3.87 14.82 -10.85
C TRP A 18 3.03 13.59 -11.19
N LYS A 19 3.62 12.58 -11.85
CA LYS A 19 2.95 11.32 -12.21
C LYS A 19 2.50 10.51 -10.98
N ASP A 20 3.25 10.61 -9.88
CA ASP A 20 3.08 9.83 -8.66
C ASP A 20 2.19 10.52 -7.61
N LEU A 21 1.81 11.79 -7.83
CA LEU A 21 0.81 12.47 -7.01
C LEU A 21 -0.60 11.83 -7.17
N PRO A 22 -1.47 11.93 -6.15
CA PRO A 22 -2.86 11.50 -6.27
C PRO A 22 -3.59 12.25 -7.39
N GLU A 23 -4.43 11.55 -8.16
CA GLU A 23 -5.21 12.17 -9.24
C GLU A 23 -6.05 13.35 -8.75
N LEU A 24 -6.55 13.27 -7.51
CA LEU A 24 -7.34 14.31 -6.86
C LEU A 24 -6.61 15.66 -6.72
N VAL A 25 -5.28 15.67 -6.69
CA VAL A 25 -4.48 16.92 -6.56
C VAL A 25 -3.92 17.43 -7.89
N LYS A 26 -4.04 16.65 -8.97
CA LYS A 26 -3.52 17.03 -10.30
C LYS A 26 -4.41 18.06 -10.99
N ASP A 27 -5.73 17.96 -10.84
CA ASP A 27 -6.67 18.96 -11.36
C ASP A 27 -7.33 19.76 -10.23
N ARG A 28 -6.80 20.97 -10.04
CA ARG A 28 -7.19 21.93 -9.00
C ARG A 28 -8.53 22.63 -9.29
N THR A 29 -9.14 22.39 -10.45
CA THR A 29 -10.42 22.98 -10.85
C THR A 29 -11.61 22.09 -10.50
N THR A 30 -11.35 20.82 -10.16
CA THR A 30 -12.39 19.83 -9.84
C THR A 30 -13.06 20.08 -8.50
N GLU A 31 -14.30 19.63 -8.37
CA GLU A 31 -15.01 19.64 -7.09
C GLU A 31 -14.38 18.69 -6.07
N GLY A 32 -13.79 17.58 -6.54
CA GLY A 32 -13.01 16.68 -5.70
C GLY A 32 -11.85 17.39 -5.00
N TYR A 33 -11.09 18.21 -5.73
CA TYR A 33 -10.01 19.00 -5.15
C TYR A 33 -10.51 20.05 -4.14
N ARG A 34 -11.62 20.75 -4.45
CA ARG A 34 -12.24 21.71 -3.50
C ARG A 34 -12.69 21.03 -2.21
N SER A 35 -13.35 19.88 -2.34
CA SER A 35 -13.77 19.05 -1.22
C SER A 35 -12.56 18.60 -0.39
N LEU A 36 -11.49 18.11 -1.01
CA LEU A 36 -10.25 17.74 -0.32
C LEU A 36 -9.70 18.91 0.51
N LEU A 37 -9.56 20.09 -0.08
CA LEU A 37 -9.09 21.28 0.64
C LEU A 37 -9.99 21.66 1.81
N GLN A 38 -11.30 21.53 1.65
CA GLN A 38 -12.25 21.81 2.74
C GLN A 38 -12.07 20.82 3.90
N HIS A 39 -11.82 19.54 3.62
CA HIS A 39 -11.54 18.54 4.63
C HIS A 39 -10.18 18.77 5.32
N LEU A 40 -9.13 19.07 4.54
CA LEU A 40 -7.80 19.35 5.08
C LEU A 40 -7.79 20.56 6.03
N LYS A 41 -8.53 21.63 5.72
CA LYS A 41 -8.69 22.79 6.61
C LYS A 41 -9.32 22.46 7.97
N ARG A 42 -10.09 21.36 8.07
CA ARG A 42 -10.69 20.93 9.34
C ARG A 42 -9.69 20.22 10.24
N TYR A 43 -8.55 19.77 9.71
CA TYR A 43 -7.54 19.11 10.54
C TYR A 43 -6.99 20.04 11.60
N GLU A 44 -6.84 21.35 11.32
CA GLU A 44 -6.38 22.34 12.31
C GLU A 44 -7.29 22.43 13.56
N LYS A 45 -8.54 21.97 13.45
CA LYS A 45 -9.52 21.97 14.54
C LYS A 45 -9.52 20.69 15.37
N ALA A 46 -8.76 19.66 14.97
CA ALA A 46 -8.70 18.41 15.70
C ALA A 46 -7.89 18.58 17.00
N GLU A 47 -8.28 17.86 18.05
CA GLU A 47 -7.50 17.80 19.30
C GLU A 47 -6.21 16.98 19.15
N GLY A 48 -6.20 16.09 18.17
CA GLY A 48 -5.05 15.27 17.80
C GLY A 48 -5.34 14.45 16.56
N ILE A 49 -4.29 14.00 15.87
CA ILE A 49 -4.36 13.18 14.66
C ILE A 49 -3.70 11.84 14.97
N LEU A 50 -4.48 10.77 14.93
CA LEU A 50 -3.94 9.41 15.01
C LEU A 50 -3.54 8.94 13.61
N VAL A 51 -2.27 8.60 13.43
CA VAL A 51 -1.76 8.08 12.17
C VAL A 51 -1.39 6.62 12.36
N ASN A 52 -1.94 5.76 11.52
CA ASN A 52 -1.60 4.33 11.47
C ASN A 52 -0.21 4.12 10.84
N SER A 53 0.81 4.56 11.55
CA SER A 53 2.22 4.41 11.19
C SER A 53 3.05 4.35 12.47
N PHE A 54 4.33 4.06 12.34
CA PHE A 54 5.30 4.01 13.43
C PHE A 54 6.60 4.69 12.99
N ARG A 55 7.42 5.13 13.95
CA ARG A 55 8.61 5.96 13.66
C ARG A 55 9.57 5.27 12.71
N GLU A 56 9.80 3.99 12.93
CA GLU A 56 10.68 3.13 12.14
C GLU A 56 10.09 2.80 10.77
N MET A 57 8.89 3.30 10.40
CA MET A 57 8.33 3.22 9.04
C MET A 57 8.65 4.43 8.18
N LYS A 58 8.78 5.63 8.76
CA LYS A 58 9.34 6.83 8.11
C LYS A 58 9.95 7.79 9.17
N PRO A 59 11.24 7.65 9.54
CA PRO A 59 11.85 8.41 10.62
C PRO A 59 11.82 9.92 10.36
N GLU A 60 12.13 10.34 9.13
CA GLU A 60 12.23 11.73 8.72
C GLU A 60 10.86 12.40 8.74
N ALA A 61 9.85 11.76 8.14
CA ALA A 61 8.47 12.23 8.21
C ALA A 61 7.95 12.23 9.66
N ALA A 62 8.33 11.26 10.48
CA ALA A 62 7.93 11.21 11.89
C ALA A 62 8.49 12.38 12.71
N VAL A 63 9.70 12.85 12.41
CA VAL A 63 10.27 14.06 13.01
C VAL A 63 9.43 15.26 12.63
N VAL A 64 9.20 15.48 11.34
CA VAL A 64 8.42 16.61 10.82
C VAL A 64 6.99 16.59 11.36
N LEU A 65 6.35 15.43 11.45
CA LEU A 65 4.98 15.29 11.99
C LEU A 65 4.88 15.63 13.48
N LYS A 66 5.95 15.39 14.25
CA LYS A 66 6.00 15.65 15.70
C LYS A 66 6.41 17.08 16.06
N GLU A 67 6.88 17.86 15.10
CA GLU A 67 7.19 19.28 15.33
C GLU A 67 5.92 20.06 15.71
N LYS A 68 5.97 20.70 16.88
CA LYS A 68 4.93 21.60 17.35
C LYS A 68 4.94 22.87 16.50
N ARG A 69 3.80 23.20 15.89
CA ARG A 69 3.60 24.43 15.12
C ARG A 69 2.24 25.02 15.46
N PRO A 70 2.08 26.36 15.50
CA PRO A 70 0.77 26.99 15.67
C PRO A 70 -0.23 26.48 14.62
N GLY A 71 -1.46 26.18 15.04
CA GLY A 71 -2.52 25.67 14.17
C GLY A 71 -2.38 24.19 13.78
N ARG A 72 -1.35 23.48 14.26
CA ARG A 72 -1.17 22.05 13.99
C ARG A 72 -1.51 21.20 15.21
N PRO A 73 -2.49 20.29 15.12
CA PRO A 73 -2.78 19.36 16.19
C PRO A 73 -1.59 18.42 16.48
N PRO A 74 -1.48 17.89 17.71
CA PRO A 74 -0.60 16.78 18.04
C PRO A 74 -0.80 15.58 17.10
N VAL A 75 0.29 15.04 16.55
CA VAL A 75 0.24 13.83 15.72
C VAL A 75 0.78 12.63 16.50
N HIS A 76 -0.04 11.59 16.60
CA HIS A 76 0.28 10.35 17.31
C HIS A 76 0.43 9.19 16.32
N LEU A 77 1.64 8.65 16.23
CA LEU A 77 1.94 7.46 15.45
C LEU A 77 1.55 6.23 16.28
N VAL A 78 0.42 5.60 15.96
CA VAL A 78 -0.20 4.54 16.77
C VAL A 78 -0.14 3.15 16.13
N GLY A 79 0.54 3.05 14.99
CA GLY A 79 0.62 1.83 14.19
C GLY A 79 1.70 0.84 14.65
N PRO A 80 1.76 -0.33 13.97
CA PRO A 80 0.80 -0.76 12.95
C PRO A 80 -0.51 -1.27 13.57
N LEU A 81 -1.63 -0.67 13.17
CA LEU A 81 -2.98 -1.15 13.42
C LEU A 81 -3.34 -2.05 12.24
N VAL A 82 -3.09 -3.34 12.42
CA VAL A 82 -3.46 -4.40 11.48
C VAL A 82 -4.30 -5.42 12.22
N GLN A 83 -5.24 -6.05 11.52
CA GLN A 83 -6.02 -7.13 12.10
C GLN A 83 -5.06 -8.29 12.41
N THR A 84 -4.93 -8.64 13.68
CA THR A 84 -4.09 -9.75 14.14
C THR A 84 -4.98 -10.84 14.73
N GLY A 85 -4.92 -12.04 14.17
CA GLY A 85 -5.76 -13.18 14.56
C GLY A 85 -6.79 -13.58 13.50
N ARG A 86 -7.11 -14.88 13.45
CA ARG A 86 -8.21 -15.42 12.64
C ARG A 86 -9.54 -14.88 13.19
N PRO A 87 -10.46 -14.34 12.37
CA PRO A 87 -11.84 -14.18 12.81
C PRO A 87 -12.37 -15.56 13.19
N SER A 88 -12.80 -15.73 14.43
CA SER A 88 -13.10 -17.01 15.07
C SER A 88 -14.33 -17.75 14.54
N SER A 89 -14.84 -17.45 13.33
CA SER A 89 -16.09 -18.06 12.86
C SER A 89 -16.37 -18.07 11.34
N SER A 90 -15.40 -17.89 10.44
CA SER A 90 -15.76 -17.88 9.00
C SER A 90 -14.65 -18.22 7.99
N SER A 91 -13.73 -19.13 8.30
CA SER A 91 -12.86 -19.64 7.21
C SER A 91 -13.72 -20.45 6.25
N SER A 92 -13.93 -19.95 5.04
CA SER A 92 -14.62 -20.73 4.02
C SER A 92 -13.83 -22.02 3.73
N PRO A 93 -14.47 -23.08 3.22
CA PRO A 93 -13.77 -24.29 2.79
C PRO A 93 -12.63 -23.97 1.80
N GLU A 94 -12.82 -22.97 0.94
CA GLU A 94 -11.85 -22.50 -0.05
C GLU A 94 -10.63 -21.83 0.60
N GLU A 95 -10.81 -20.96 1.60
CA GLU A 95 -9.69 -20.36 2.35
C GLU A 95 -8.86 -21.45 3.05
N SER A 96 -9.52 -22.48 3.55
CA SER A 96 -8.88 -23.62 4.19
C SER A 96 -8.08 -24.50 3.20
N LEU A 97 -8.51 -24.58 1.94
CA LEU A 97 -7.80 -25.32 0.89
C LEU A 97 -6.58 -24.56 0.37
N CYS A 98 -6.70 -23.24 0.16
CA CYS A 98 -5.58 -22.40 -0.28
C CYS A 98 -4.43 -22.38 0.74
N LEU A 99 -4.75 -22.34 2.04
CA LEU A 99 -3.73 -22.38 3.09
C LEU A 99 -3.04 -23.75 3.17
N LYS A 100 -3.80 -24.85 3.05
CA LYS A 100 -3.20 -26.20 3.01
C LYS A 100 -2.26 -26.38 1.82
N TRP A 101 -2.65 -25.91 0.64
CA TRP A 101 -1.80 -25.93 -0.54
C TRP A 101 -0.52 -25.10 -0.33
N LEU A 102 -0.63 -23.95 0.34
CA LEU A 102 0.52 -23.09 0.65
C LEU A 102 1.49 -23.78 1.63
N ASP A 103 0.95 -24.47 2.65
CA ASP A 103 1.73 -25.23 3.64
C ASP A 103 2.55 -26.38 2.99
N GLU A 104 2.16 -26.84 1.80
CA GLU A 104 2.87 -27.89 1.05
C GLU A 104 3.99 -27.34 0.15
N GLN A 105 4.11 -26.03 -0.03
CA GLN A 105 5.14 -25.42 -0.88
C GLN A 105 6.44 -25.17 -0.07
N PRO A 106 7.63 -25.16 -0.72
CA PRO A 106 8.87 -24.77 -0.05
C PRO A 106 8.82 -23.36 0.53
N ASP A 107 9.59 -23.14 1.60
CA ASP A 107 9.70 -21.81 2.23
C ASP A 107 10.10 -20.74 1.21
N ALA A 108 9.37 -19.63 1.23
CA ALA A 108 9.60 -18.46 0.37
C ALA A 108 9.59 -18.75 -1.15
N SER A 109 8.93 -19.83 -1.61
CA SER A 109 8.81 -20.15 -3.05
C SER A 109 7.57 -19.57 -3.71
N VAL A 110 6.54 -19.22 -2.93
CA VAL A 110 5.26 -18.75 -3.45
C VAL A 110 5.22 -17.24 -3.50
N LEU A 111 4.94 -16.69 -4.68
CA LEU A 111 4.54 -15.30 -4.83
C LEU A 111 3.05 -15.18 -4.44
N TYR A 112 2.67 -14.11 -3.74
CA TYR A 112 1.27 -13.74 -3.53
C TYR A 112 0.95 -12.47 -4.31
N ILE A 113 -0.15 -12.47 -5.08
CA ILE A 113 -0.60 -11.30 -5.86
C ILE A 113 -2.03 -10.99 -5.43
N SER A 114 -2.21 -9.76 -4.95
CA SER A 114 -3.52 -9.22 -4.61
C SER A 114 -3.55 -7.75 -4.98
N PHE A 115 -4.69 -7.34 -5.53
CA PHE A 115 -4.94 -5.94 -5.92
C PHE A 115 -5.75 -5.18 -4.86
N GLY A 116 -5.99 -5.83 -3.71
CA GLY A 116 -6.90 -5.32 -2.69
C GLY A 116 -8.37 -5.38 -3.11
N SER A 117 -9.26 -4.97 -2.22
CA SER A 117 -10.71 -5.04 -2.43
C SER A 117 -11.24 -4.08 -3.50
N LEU A 118 -10.50 -3.00 -3.77
CA LEU A 118 -10.86 -1.98 -4.76
C LEU A 118 -10.04 -2.09 -6.05
N GLY A 119 -9.20 -3.13 -6.15
CA GLY A 119 -8.32 -3.45 -7.27
C GLY A 119 -9.05 -3.89 -8.53
N VAL A 120 -8.89 -3.15 -9.64
CA VAL A 120 -9.39 -3.52 -10.96
C VAL A 120 -8.33 -3.22 -11.99
N LEU A 121 -7.89 -4.24 -12.73
CA LEU A 121 -7.00 -4.11 -13.87
C LEU A 121 -7.81 -4.01 -15.17
N SER A 122 -7.28 -3.28 -16.15
CA SER A 122 -7.81 -3.34 -17.52
C SER A 122 -7.62 -4.75 -18.10
N ARG A 123 -8.40 -5.10 -19.12
CA ARG A 123 -8.26 -6.39 -19.83
C ARG A 123 -6.84 -6.57 -20.39
N ASP A 124 -6.26 -5.50 -20.94
CA ASP A 124 -4.92 -5.52 -21.49
C ASP A 124 -3.86 -5.73 -20.40
N GLN A 125 -3.98 -5.02 -19.27
CA GLN A 125 -3.05 -5.19 -18.16
C GLN A 125 -3.15 -6.58 -17.51
N MET A 126 -4.37 -7.13 -17.41
CA MET A 126 -4.59 -8.50 -16.93
C MET A 126 -3.97 -9.54 -17.86
N LYS A 127 -4.07 -9.33 -19.18
CA LYS A 127 -3.44 -10.19 -20.19
C LYS A 127 -1.91 -10.15 -20.08
N GLU A 128 -1.32 -8.96 -19.97
CA GLU A 128 0.13 -8.81 -19.78
C GLU A 128 0.59 -9.47 -18.47
N MET A 129 -0.18 -9.32 -17.39
CA MET A 129 0.09 -9.97 -16.10
C MET A 129 0.12 -11.49 -16.22
N ALA A 130 -0.91 -12.10 -16.78
CA ALA A 130 -0.97 -13.56 -16.94
C ALA A 130 0.20 -14.10 -17.78
N LEU A 131 0.54 -13.41 -18.86
CA LEU A 131 1.65 -13.80 -19.73
C LEU A 131 3.02 -13.58 -19.07
N GLY A 132 3.18 -12.52 -18.29
CA GLY A 132 4.41 -12.23 -17.54
C GLY A 132 4.68 -13.27 -16.46
N LEU A 133 3.65 -13.63 -15.69
CA LEU A 133 3.75 -14.67 -14.65
C LEU A 133 4.08 -16.04 -15.25
N ARG A 134 3.40 -16.43 -16.35
CA ARG A 134 3.72 -17.67 -17.06
C ARG A 134 5.17 -17.70 -17.55
N ARG A 135 5.68 -16.55 -18.03
CA ARG A 135 7.07 -16.43 -18.48
C ARG A 135 8.06 -16.49 -17.34
N ALA A 136 7.75 -15.93 -16.18
CA ALA A 136 8.61 -15.99 -15.01
C ALA A 136 8.92 -17.42 -14.55
N ALA A 137 8.11 -18.41 -14.99
CA ALA A 137 8.30 -19.83 -14.73
C ALA A 137 8.35 -20.20 -13.23
N ILE A 138 7.64 -19.42 -12.40
CA ILE A 138 7.43 -19.78 -10.99
C ILE A 138 6.56 -21.04 -10.97
N GLY A 139 7.13 -22.14 -10.50
CA GLY A 139 6.37 -23.32 -10.13
C GLY A 139 5.44 -22.96 -8.98
N SER A 140 4.13 -23.12 -9.19
CA SER A 140 3.07 -22.95 -8.19
C SER A 140 2.74 -21.49 -7.80
N PHE A 141 1.57 -21.00 -8.21
CA PHE A 141 1.00 -19.71 -7.77
C PHE A 141 -0.50 -19.84 -7.45
N GLY A 142 -0.95 -19.23 -6.33
CA GLY A 142 -2.35 -19.15 -5.94
C GLY A 142 -2.98 -17.81 -6.31
N TRP A 143 -4.00 -17.82 -7.18
CA TRP A 143 -4.67 -16.60 -7.68
C TRP A 143 -6.09 -16.46 -7.13
N SER A 144 -6.42 -15.28 -6.57
CA SER A 144 -7.79 -14.94 -6.18
C SER A 144 -8.41 -13.96 -7.20
N GLU A 145 -9.37 -14.44 -8.00
CA GLU A 145 -10.19 -13.61 -8.90
C GLU A 145 -11.38 -13.01 -8.14
N ASN A 146 -11.63 -11.71 -8.28
CA ASN A 146 -12.90 -11.14 -7.84
C ASN A 146 -13.97 -11.35 -8.93
N ARG A 147 -14.58 -12.55 -9.02
CA ARG A 147 -15.72 -12.85 -9.91
C ARG A 147 -17.09 -12.43 -9.36
N ARG A 148 -17.19 -11.29 -8.68
CA ARG A 148 -18.49 -10.68 -8.36
C ARG A 148 -18.63 -9.33 -9.03
N THR A 149 -19.02 -9.31 -10.30
CA THR A 149 -19.93 -8.29 -10.88
C THR A 149 -20.13 -8.53 -12.39
N THR A 150 -20.80 -9.62 -12.75
CA THR A 150 -21.58 -9.69 -14.00
C THR A 150 -23.03 -10.06 -13.65
N ALA A 151 -23.64 -9.29 -12.76
CA ALA A 151 -25.10 -9.27 -12.50
C ALA A 151 -25.40 -8.24 -11.40
N SER A 152 -25.46 -6.97 -11.75
CA SER A 152 -26.42 -5.99 -11.20
C SER A 152 -26.19 -4.68 -11.93
N SER A 153 -26.92 -4.55 -13.04
CA SER A 153 -27.12 -3.31 -13.77
C SER A 153 -27.78 -2.28 -12.86
N GLU A 154 -27.34 -1.03 -13.02
CA GLU A 154 -28.10 0.20 -12.75
C GLU A 154 -28.60 0.43 -11.32
N ALA A 155 -27.77 1.06 -10.47
CA ALA A 155 -28.14 2.18 -9.56
C ALA A 155 -27.02 2.47 -8.54
N ALA A 156 -25.85 2.93 -9.00
CA ALA A 156 -24.90 3.68 -8.16
C ALA A 156 -23.91 4.43 -9.08
N LYS A 157 -24.44 5.44 -9.77
CA LYS A 157 -23.67 6.46 -10.49
C LYS A 157 -22.88 7.28 -9.49
N THR A 158 -21.63 6.92 -9.18
CA THR A 158 -20.58 7.91 -8.91
C THR A 158 -19.19 7.26 -8.96
N THR A 159 -18.38 7.77 -9.86
CA THR A 159 -16.91 7.89 -10.01
C THR A 159 -15.94 7.48 -8.88
N LEU A 160 -16.37 7.05 -7.69
CA LEU A 160 -15.52 6.62 -6.56
C LEU A 160 -14.85 5.24 -6.73
N ARG A 161 -15.30 4.40 -7.68
CA ARG A 161 -14.86 3.00 -7.77
C ARG A 161 -13.52 2.77 -8.49
N ALA A 162 -12.98 3.75 -9.21
CA ALA A 162 -11.70 3.63 -9.90
C ALA A 162 -10.57 4.48 -9.28
N THR A 163 -10.89 5.37 -8.33
CA THR A 163 -9.93 6.35 -7.78
C THR A 163 -9.04 5.76 -6.68
N CYS A 164 -9.53 4.81 -5.88
CA CYS A 164 -8.79 4.29 -4.73
C CYS A 164 -7.48 3.54 -5.07
N LEU A 165 -7.30 3.08 -6.31
CA LEU A 165 -6.04 2.46 -6.75
C LEU A 165 -5.01 3.46 -7.27
N LYS A 166 -5.45 4.64 -7.74
CA LYS A 166 -4.56 5.62 -8.37
C LYS A 166 -4.08 6.72 -7.42
N GLU A 167 -4.75 6.92 -6.29
CA GLU A 167 -4.42 8.03 -5.38
C GLU A 167 -3.10 7.80 -4.63
N GLU A 168 -3.16 7.35 -3.37
CA GLU A 168 -1.96 7.27 -2.54
C GLU A 168 -1.11 6.03 -2.82
N GLN A 169 -1.60 5.07 -3.61
CA GLN A 169 -0.85 3.85 -3.90
C GLN A 169 0.45 4.14 -4.66
N ARG A 170 0.47 5.14 -5.56
CA ARG A 170 1.70 5.53 -6.27
C ARG A 170 2.74 6.12 -5.31
N MET A 171 2.32 7.01 -4.41
CA MET A 171 3.19 7.53 -3.34
C MET A 171 3.66 6.44 -2.37
N ASN A 172 2.78 5.50 -2.04
CA ASN A 172 3.12 4.36 -1.18
C ASN A 172 4.14 3.45 -1.88
N ALA A 173 3.95 3.14 -3.16
CA ALA A 173 4.87 2.35 -3.96
C ALA A 173 6.24 3.04 -4.07
N LEU A 174 6.27 4.35 -4.36
CA LEU A 174 7.49 5.16 -4.39
C LEU A 174 8.24 5.06 -3.06
N MET A 175 7.53 5.25 -1.95
CA MET A 175 8.15 5.18 -0.63
C MET A 175 8.67 3.77 -0.29
N LEU A 176 7.92 2.72 -0.61
CA LEU A 176 8.34 1.34 -0.33
C LEU A 176 9.55 0.93 -1.18
N ALA A 177 9.55 1.30 -2.47
CA ALA A 177 10.60 0.93 -3.41
C ALA A 177 11.87 1.78 -3.23
N GLU A 178 11.75 3.10 -3.18
CA GLU A 178 12.91 3.98 -3.16
C GLU A 178 13.30 4.40 -1.74
N GLY A 179 12.31 4.75 -0.92
CA GLY A 179 12.54 5.22 0.44
C GLY A 179 12.94 4.09 1.39
N ARG A 180 12.30 2.93 1.26
CA ARG A 180 12.54 1.76 2.14
C ARG A 180 13.30 0.63 1.49
N LYS A 181 13.27 0.54 0.16
CA LYS A 181 13.88 -0.57 -0.58
C LYS A 181 13.37 -1.93 -0.09
N VAL A 182 12.06 -2.01 0.14
CA VAL A 182 11.32 -3.22 0.56
C VAL A 182 10.36 -3.71 -0.52
N ALA A 183 10.34 -3.02 -1.66
CA ALA A 183 9.54 -3.36 -2.81
C ALA A 183 10.36 -3.11 -4.08
N LEU A 184 10.01 -3.83 -5.15
CA LEU A 184 10.48 -3.55 -6.50
C LEU A 184 9.33 -2.95 -7.29
N ARG A 185 9.61 -1.97 -8.15
CA ARG A 185 8.62 -1.32 -9.02
C ARG A 185 8.89 -1.71 -10.47
N ALA A 186 7.92 -2.38 -11.09
CA ALA A 186 8.00 -2.66 -12.52
C ALA A 186 7.78 -1.38 -13.33
N LYS A 187 8.47 -1.25 -14.45
CA LYS A 187 8.37 -0.09 -15.32
C LYS A 187 7.11 -0.18 -16.20
N GLU A 188 6.31 0.88 -16.15
CA GLU A 188 5.21 1.13 -17.08
C GLU A 188 5.76 1.70 -18.40
N ASP A 189 5.09 1.40 -19.51
CA ASP A 189 5.31 2.12 -20.76
C ASP A 189 4.54 3.45 -20.81
N ASP A 190 4.58 4.12 -21.97
CA ASP A 190 3.96 5.43 -22.17
C ASP A 190 2.42 5.40 -22.06
N ASP A 191 1.80 4.24 -22.26
CA ASP A 191 0.36 4.01 -22.09
C ASP A 191 -0.02 3.68 -20.63
N GLY A 192 0.96 3.60 -19.72
CA GLY A 192 0.76 3.20 -18.34
C GLY A 192 0.55 1.69 -18.16
N VAL A 193 0.97 0.89 -19.15
CA VAL A 193 0.87 -0.58 -19.13
C VAL A 193 2.20 -1.19 -18.74
N VAL A 194 2.20 -2.09 -17.77
CA VAL A 194 3.37 -2.91 -17.45
C VAL A 194 3.37 -4.13 -18.36
N ARG A 195 4.34 -4.20 -19.26
CA ARG A 195 4.47 -5.29 -20.24
C ARG A 195 4.94 -6.58 -19.59
N ARG A 196 4.52 -7.73 -20.13
CA ARG A 196 4.84 -9.08 -19.63
C ARG A 196 6.34 -9.33 -19.41
N GLU A 197 7.22 -8.74 -20.23
CA GLU A 197 8.66 -8.85 -20.07
C GLU A 197 9.12 -8.19 -18.77
N GLN A 198 8.59 -7.00 -18.48
CA GLN A 198 8.88 -6.27 -17.24
C GLN A 198 8.29 -6.98 -16.02
N ILE A 199 7.09 -7.56 -16.15
CA ILE A 199 6.48 -8.38 -15.10
C ILE A 199 7.35 -9.60 -14.81
N ALA A 200 7.75 -10.34 -15.85
CA ALA A 200 8.58 -11.53 -15.68
C ALA A 200 9.94 -11.20 -15.05
N ALA A 201 10.58 -10.11 -15.50
CA ALA A 201 11.85 -9.65 -14.94
C ALA A 201 11.71 -9.25 -13.47
N ALA A 202 10.72 -8.42 -13.13
CA ALA A 202 10.47 -8.00 -11.76
C ALA A 202 10.16 -9.17 -10.82
N VAL A 203 9.40 -10.15 -11.32
CA VAL A 203 9.06 -11.36 -10.55
C VAL A 203 10.30 -12.21 -10.29
N ARG A 204 11.16 -12.45 -11.29
CA ARG A 204 12.40 -13.19 -11.08
C ARG A 204 13.36 -12.46 -10.16
N GLU A 205 13.53 -11.15 -10.34
CA GLU A 205 14.36 -10.33 -9.46
C GLU A 205 13.84 -10.35 -8.02
N LEU A 206 12.52 -10.28 -7.84
CA LEU A 206 11.91 -10.33 -6.52
C LEU A 206 12.10 -11.68 -5.84
N MET A 207 12.08 -12.80 -6.56
CA MET A 207 12.14 -14.14 -5.95
C MET A 207 13.59 -14.62 -5.80
N GLU A 208 14.38 -14.52 -6.86
CA GLU A 208 15.71 -15.14 -6.99
C GLU A 208 16.84 -14.11 -7.05
N GLY A 209 16.52 -12.86 -7.40
CA GLY A 209 17.50 -11.78 -7.55
C GLY A 209 18.05 -11.23 -6.24
N GLU A 210 19.18 -10.53 -6.36
CA GLU A 210 19.87 -9.92 -5.23
C GLU A 210 19.07 -8.75 -4.64
N GLU A 211 18.42 -7.93 -5.48
CA GLU A 211 17.57 -6.84 -4.99
C GLU A 211 16.37 -7.40 -4.24
N GLY A 212 15.76 -8.48 -4.75
CA GLY A 212 14.69 -9.20 -4.07
C GLY A 212 15.11 -9.75 -2.71
N ARG A 213 16.30 -10.35 -2.63
CA ARG A 213 16.88 -10.85 -1.37
C ARG A 213 17.05 -9.72 -0.35
N VAL A 214 17.62 -8.59 -0.76
CA VAL A 214 17.78 -7.40 0.09
C VAL A 214 16.42 -6.85 0.54
N ALA A 215 15.45 -6.77 -0.37
CA ALA A 215 14.10 -6.30 -0.06
C ALA A 215 13.42 -7.19 1.00
N ARG A 216 13.45 -8.52 0.83
CA ARG A 216 12.89 -9.48 1.80
C ARG A 216 13.55 -9.38 3.17
N ALA A 217 14.88 -9.21 3.22
CA ALA A 217 15.59 -9.01 4.48
C ALA A 217 15.15 -7.73 5.20
N LYS A 218 14.97 -6.62 4.47
CA LYS A 218 14.48 -5.35 5.04
C LYS A 218 13.02 -5.43 5.48
N VAL A 219 12.16 -6.15 4.75
CA VAL A 219 10.78 -6.44 5.18
C VAL A 219 10.79 -7.13 6.54
N ARG A 220 11.64 -8.14 6.73
CA ARG A 220 11.77 -8.85 8.02
C ARG A 220 12.19 -7.90 9.15
N GLN A 221 13.18 -7.05 8.93
CA GLN A 221 13.60 -6.06 9.92
C GLN A 221 12.46 -5.09 10.30
N LEU A 222 11.69 -4.62 9.32
CA LEU A 222 10.53 -3.77 9.58
C LEU A 222 9.41 -4.50 10.31
N GLN A 223 9.17 -5.78 9.99
CA GLN A 223 8.19 -6.62 10.69
C GLN A 223 8.58 -6.83 12.15
N GLU A 224 9.86 -7.07 12.45
CA GLU A 224 10.39 -7.19 13.81
C GLU A 224 10.20 -5.88 14.59
N ALA A 225 10.53 -4.73 13.98
CA ALA A 225 10.30 -3.42 14.58
C ALA A 225 8.80 -3.15 14.84
N ALA A 226 7.94 -3.50 13.90
CA ALA A 226 6.49 -3.41 14.03
C ALA A 226 5.96 -4.29 15.17
N ALA A 227 6.40 -5.55 15.25
CA ALA A 227 6.00 -6.50 16.28
C ALA A 227 6.41 -6.02 17.69
N ALA A 228 7.62 -5.48 17.83
CA ALA A 228 8.09 -4.90 19.08
C ALA A 228 7.16 -3.76 19.57
N LYS A 229 6.70 -2.88 18.67
CA LYS A 229 5.74 -1.81 19.04
C LYS A 229 4.37 -2.36 19.43
N ALA A 230 3.87 -3.36 18.70
CA ALA A 230 2.59 -3.98 19.00
C ALA A 230 2.61 -4.70 20.38
N MET A 231 3.72 -5.35 20.71
CA MET A 231 3.91 -6.04 22.00
C MET A 231 3.98 -5.06 23.18
N VAL A 232 4.75 -3.98 23.06
CA VAL A 232 4.82 -2.93 24.10
C VAL A 232 3.42 -2.32 24.34
N LYS A 233 2.65 -2.08 23.28
CA LYS A 233 1.28 -1.55 23.41
C LYS A 233 0.35 -2.52 24.15
N LYS A 234 0.43 -3.83 23.86
CA LYS A 234 -0.32 -4.85 24.59
C LYS A 234 0.06 -4.91 26.06
N GLN A 235 1.36 -4.80 26.39
CA GLN A 235 1.82 -4.80 27.78
C GLN A 235 1.31 -3.57 28.54
N ILE A 236 1.41 -2.36 27.97
CA ILE A 236 0.91 -1.12 28.60
C ILE A 236 -0.61 -1.21 28.85
N LEU A 237 -1.38 -1.71 27.87
CA LEU A 237 -2.83 -1.88 28.01
C LEU A 237 -3.23 -2.99 29.01
N ALA A 238 -2.33 -3.93 29.30
CA ALA A 238 -2.55 -5.01 30.25
C ALA A 238 -2.07 -4.66 31.68
N MET A 239 -1.44 -3.51 31.90
CA MET A 239 -1.08 -3.07 33.25
C MET A 239 -2.37 -2.66 34.00
N PRO A 240 -2.57 -3.14 35.25
CA PRO A 240 -3.72 -2.72 36.05
C PRO A 240 -3.66 -1.21 36.26
N SER A 241 -4.80 -0.53 36.04
CA SER A 241 -4.94 0.90 36.28
C SER A 241 -4.62 1.20 37.74
N THR A 242 -3.45 1.78 38.01
CA THR A 242 -3.13 2.36 39.30
C THR A 242 -4.00 3.60 39.47
N ARG A 243 -5.06 3.45 40.27
CA ARG A 243 -5.82 4.55 40.85
C ARG A 243 -4.97 5.33 41.84
#